data_AF-A0A9J6BQJ2-F1
#
_entry.id   AF-A0A9J6BQJ2-F1
#
_cell.length_a   1.000
_cell.length_b   1.000
_cell.length_c   1.000
_cell.angle_alpha   90.00
_cell.angle_beta   90.00
_cell.angle_gamma   90.00
#
_symmetry.space_group_name_H-M   'P 1'
#
loop_
_entity.id
_entity.type
_entity.pdbx_description
1 polymer ?
#
loop_
_entity_poly.entity_id
_entity_poly.type
_entity_poly.pdbx_seq_one_letter_code
_entity_poly.pdbx_strand_id
1 'polypeptide(L)'
;MNHSEILSFLLLLFCVCQNFISASPLLPSSSSSNNRRRTRSQIVAWKQPEDYWNITSIPRSILPHLINKNLSHTLPAPANIIFKTVDADEKILERFHEIKNNITARTLWSKAEADHHYSPFFDKALKLMNLQQVAFEIENSVMSKMSCTACKAGATLLQHYIKSGKSKEEIIKTIYQYCTNLQIQSARVCEGVSNLFGGEVIYVLKRTNLGADEICSFIIGDACGDIYNPYHEWEIELPPVPKPQPHELPIPKENAPSFKVLHLSDTHFDPYYEEGSNADCNEPLCCRITNGRPRHVNAAAGK
;
A
#
# COMPACT_ATOMS: atom_id res chain seq x y z
N MET A 1 39.79 -28.73 -17.04
CA MET A 1 39.08 -28.13 -18.18
C MET A 1 39.93 -28.29 -19.41
N ASN A 2 39.43 -29.03 -20.40
CA ASN A 2 40.17 -29.31 -21.63
C ASN A 2 40.26 -28.05 -22.50
N HIS A 3 41.29 -27.97 -23.34
CA HIS A 3 41.53 -26.86 -24.26
C HIS A 3 40.33 -26.56 -25.19
N SER A 4 39.49 -27.57 -25.46
CA SER A 4 38.24 -27.46 -26.23
C SER A 4 37.11 -26.75 -25.47
N GLU A 5 37.05 -26.88 -24.15
CA GLU A 5 36.05 -26.20 -23.32
C GLU A 5 36.40 -24.72 -23.12
N ILE A 6 37.69 -24.41 -23.03
CA ILE A 6 38.19 -23.03 -22.95
C ILE A 6 37.90 -22.29 -24.27
N LEU A 7 38.06 -22.95 -25.42
CA LEU A 7 37.67 -22.36 -26.72
C LEU A 7 36.16 -22.13 -26.84
N SER A 8 35.32 -23.06 -26.37
CA SER A 8 33.86 -22.87 -26.39
C SER A 8 33.41 -21.74 -25.47
N PHE A 9 34.02 -21.59 -24.29
CA PHE A 9 33.73 -20.50 -23.36
C PHE A 9 34.17 -19.14 -23.91
N LEU A 10 35.34 -19.09 -24.56
CA LEU A 10 35.84 -17.87 -25.20
C LEU A 10 35.02 -17.47 -26.42
N LEU A 11 34.52 -18.43 -27.22
CA LEU A 11 33.63 -18.17 -28.36
C LEU A 11 32.24 -17.69 -27.92
N LEU A 12 31.71 -18.23 -26.81
CA LEU A 12 30.47 -17.74 -26.19
C LEU A 12 30.65 -16.31 -25.63
N LEU A 13 31.78 -16.02 -24.97
CA LEU A 13 32.10 -14.67 -24.54
C LEU A 13 32.24 -13.71 -25.74
N PHE A 14 32.88 -14.13 -26.83
CA PHE A 14 33.04 -13.31 -28.02
C PHE A 14 31.70 -13.03 -28.73
N CYS A 15 30.80 -14.02 -28.81
CA CYS A 15 29.46 -13.85 -29.38
C CYS A 15 28.54 -12.96 -28.51
N VAL A 16 28.65 -13.06 -27.18
CA VAL A 16 27.93 -12.16 -26.27
C VAL A 16 28.49 -10.74 -26.40
N CYS A 17 29.81 -10.57 -26.48
CA CYS A 17 30.45 -9.27 -26.69
C CYS A 17 30.13 -8.66 -28.07
N GLN A 18 30.04 -9.44 -29.16
CA GLN A 18 29.70 -8.93 -30.48
C GLN A 18 28.22 -8.48 -30.60
N ASN A 19 27.30 -9.12 -29.88
CA ASN A 19 25.92 -8.64 -29.78
C ASN A 19 25.78 -7.35 -28.94
N PHE A 20 26.77 -7.04 -28.08
CA PHE A 20 26.86 -5.75 -27.38
C PHE A 20 27.55 -4.64 -28.19
N ILE A 21 28.24 -4.97 -29.29
CA ILE A 21 28.98 -3.98 -30.11
C ILE A 21 28.14 -3.40 -31.26
N SER A 22 26.94 -3.92 -31.52
CA SER A 22 25.96 -3.30 -32.44
C SER A 22 24.96 -2.35 -31.75
N ALA A 23 25.08 -2.14 -30.45
CA ALA A 23 24.42 -1.03 -29.76
C ALA A 23 25.41 0.13 -29.67
N SER A 24 25.08 1.25 -30.31
CA SER A 24 25.90 2.46 -30.33
C SER A 24 26.36 2.89 -28.92
N PRO A 25 27.57 3.45 -28.78
CA PRO A 25 28.08 3.90 -27.49
C PRO A 25 27.30 5.14 -27.04
N LEU A 26 26.45 4.99 -26.03
CA LEU A 26 25.94 6.15 -25.27
C LEU A 26 27.05 6.60 -24.32
N LEU A 27 27.90 7.49 -24.83
CA LEU A 27 28.80 8.33 -24.05
C LEU A 27 28.02 9.06 -22.94
N PRO A 28 28.56 9.18 -21.71
CA PRO A 28 27.97 10.04 -20.69
C PRO A 28 28.23 11.49 -21.10
N SER A 29 27.24 12.14 -21.73
CA SER A 29 27.24 13.59 -21.84
C SER A 29 26.96 14.18 -20.46
N SER A 30 28.00 14.69 -19.80
CA SER A 30 27.87 15.72 -18.78
C SER A 30 27.32 16.99 -19.43
N SER A 31 26.00 17.01 -19.69
CA SER A 31 25.29 18.22 -20.06
C SER A 31 24.21 18.48 -19.03
N SER A 32 24.42 19.56 -18.28
CA SER A 32 23.47 20.27 -17.44
C SER A 32 22.00 20.02 -17.84
N SER A 33 21.27 19.27 -17.01
CA SER A 33 19.87 18.91 -17.23
C SER A 33 18.90 20.09 -17.07
N ASN A 34 19.40 21.31 -16.85
CA ASN A 34 18.56 22.48 -16.60
C ASN A 34 17.83 23.04 -17.84
N ASN A 35 18.16 22.59 -19.06
CA ASN A 35 17.64 23.20 -20.29
C ASN A 35 16.45 22.50 -20.97
N ARG A 36 15.96 21.36 -20.45
CA ARG A 36 14.74 20.70 -21.00
C ARG A 36 13.42 21.11 -20.30
N ARG A 37 13.45 22.03 -19.33
CA ARG A 37 12.25 22.52 -18.61
C ARG A 37 11.42 23.56 -19.38
N ARG A 38 11.85 24.03 -20.57
CA ARG A 38 11.40 25.35 -21.06
C ARG A 38 10.48 25.39 -22.29
N THR A 39 10.01 24.28 -22.84
CA THR A 39 9.37 24.30 -24.18
C THR A 39 7.92 23.82 -24.26
N ARG A 40 7.14 23.93 -23.17
CA ARG A 40 5.67 23.87 -23.28
C ARG A 40 4.92 24.49 -22.09
N SER A 41 5.25 25.73 -21.69
CA SER A 41 4.30 26.51 -20.89
C SER A 41 3.10 26.81 -21.80
N GLN A 42 1.99 26.10 -21.56
CA GLN A 42 0.71 26.49 -22.13
C GLN A 42 0.33 27.80 -21.46
N ILE A 43 0.16 28.87 -22.24
CA ILE A 43 -0.29 30.16 -21.71
C ILE A 43 -1.67 29.95 -21.07
N VAL A 44 -1.73 29.92 -19.74
CA VAL A 44 -2.99 29.79 -19.01
C VAL A 44 -3.73 31.14 -19.09
N ALA A 45 -4.86 31.14 -19.78
CA ALA A 45 -5.74 32.31 -19.85
C ALA A 45 -6.49 32.46 -18.52
N TRP A 46 -5.94 33.27 -17.62
CA TRP A 46 -6.57 33.60 -16.34
C TRP A 46 -7.88 34.36 -16.55
N LYS A 47 -9.00 33.72 -16.21
CA LYS A 47 -10.30 34.37 -16.05
C LYS A 47 -10.57 34.52 -14.57
N GLN A 48 -11.02 35.70 -14.15
CA GLN A 48 -11.59 35.86 -12.81
C GLN A 48 -12.87 35.03 -12.75
N PRO A 49 -12.99 34.04 -11.85
CA PRO A 49 -14.26 33.35 -11.66
C PRO A 49 -15.30 34.35 -11.13
N GLU A 50 -16.54 34.23 -11.59
CA GLU A 50 -17.66 34.99 -11.01
C GLU A 50 -17.94 34.42 -9.61
N ASP A 51 -17.43 35.09 -8.58
CA ASP A 51 -17.69 34.72 -7.19
C ASP A 51 -18.87 35.55 -6.66
N TYR A 52 -20.03 34.90 -6.53
CA TYR A 52 -21.23 35.47 -5.92
C TYR A 52 -21.33 35.16 -4.42
N TRP A 53 -20.26 34.65 -3.81
CA TRP A 53 -20.27 34.25 -2.41
C TRP A 53 -20.26 35.47 -1.49
N ASN A 54 -21.33 35.62 -0.69
CA ASN A 54 -21.44 36.64 0.33
C ASN A 54 -21.46 35.99 1.72
N ILE A 55 -20.36 36.08 2.45
CA ILE A 55 -20.24 35.52 3.81
C ILE A 55 -21.32 36.05 4.78
N THR A 56 -21.93 37.20 4.48
CA THR A 56 -22.99 37.79 5.31
C THR A 56 -24.39 37.27 4.99
N SER A 57 -24.59 36.54 3.88
CA SER A 57 -25.91 36.08 3.45
C SER A 57 -26.33 34.72 4.03
N ILE A 58 -25.41 33.98 4.65
CA ILE A 58 -25.73 32.68 5.27
C ILE A 58 -26.19 32.94 6.71
N PRO A 59 -27.40 32.50 7.12
CA PRO A 59 -27.80 32.58 8.51
C PRO A 59 -26.81 31.76 9.34
N ARG A 60 -26.11 32.42 10.27
CA ARG A 60 -25.33 31.74 11.32
C ARG A 60 -26.29 30.81 12.04
N SER A 61 -26.19 29.50 11.80
CA SER A 61 -27.10 28.55 12.44
C SER A 61 -26.86 28.58 13.94
N ILE A 62 -27.82 29.13 14.67
CA ILE A 62 -27.83 29.20 16.13
C ILE A 62 -28.26 27.84 16.72
N LEU A 63 -28.79 26.96 15.87
CA LEU A 63 -29.23 25.60 16.21
C LEU A 63 -28.27 24.57 15.65
N PRO A 64 -28.05 23.43 16.35
CA PRO A 64 -27.25 22.35 15.81
C PRO A 64 -27.86 21.86 14.49
N HIS A 65 -27.06 21.86 13.42
CA HIS A 65 -27.46 21.35 12.10
C HIS A 65 -27.78 19.85 12.12
N LEU A 66 -27.31 19.14 13.14
CA LEU A 66 -27.56 17.73 13.37
C LEU A 66 -28.28 17.58 14.71
N ILE A 67 -29.57 17.26 14.65
CA ILE A 67 -30.32 16.77 15.81
C ILE A 67 -30.08 15.26 15.83
N ASN A 68 -29.35 14.75 16.82
CA ASN A 68 -29.17 13.32 17.01
C ASN A 68 -30.55 12.63 17.10
N LYS A 69 -30.87 11.81 16.11
CA LYS A 69 -32.09 10.99 16.04
C LYS A 69 -31.66 9.55 15.74
N ASN A 70 -32.41 8.58 16.25
CA ASN A 70 -32.14 7.13 16.18
C ASN A 70 -30.80 6.69 16.82
N LEU A 71 -30.85 6.43 18.12
CA LEU A 71 -29.78 5.76 18.88
C LEU A 71 -29.67 4.24 18.59
N SER A 72 -30.39 3.73 17.59
CA SER A 72 -30.33 2.32 17.21
C SER A 72 -29.26 2.10 16.16
N HIS A 73 -28.05 1.76 16.58
CA HIS A 73 -27.02 1.27 15.67
C HIS A 73 -27.12 -0.25 15.58
N THR A 74 -27.68 -0.77 14.48
CA THR A 74 -27.52 -2.18 14.12
C THR A 74 -26.16 -2.36 13.47
N LEU A 75 -25.32 -3.25 14.03
CA LEU A 75 -24.03 -3.58 13.42
C LEU A 75 -24.25 -4.03 11.97
N PRO A 76 -23.41 -3.59 11.02
CA PRO A 76 -23.43 -4.17 9.69
C PRO A 76 -23.19 -5.68 9.81
N ALA A 77 -23.86 -6.45 8.96
CA ALA A 77 -23.67 -7.90 8.92
C ALA A 77 -22.17 -8.20 8.77
N PRO A 78 -21.56 -9.05 9.63
CA PRO A 78 -20.19 -9.49 9.40
C PRO A 78 -20.13 -10.08 7.99
N ALA A 79 -19.07 -9.75 7.24
CA ALA A 79 -18.91 -10.10 5.82
C ALA A 79 -19.13 -11.60 5.48
N ASN A 80 -19.09 -12.47 6.50
CA ASN A 80 -19.42 -13.89 6.41
C ASN A 80 -20.89 -14.23 6.12
N ILE A 81 -21.82 -13.27 6.14
CA ILE A 81 -23.26 -13.55 5.92
C ILE A 81 -23.64 -13.57 4.42
N ILE A 82 -22.79 -13.08 3.51
CA ILE A 82 -23.11 -13.11 2.06
C ILE A 82 -22.81 -14.49 1.43
N PHE A 83 -22.00 -15.33 2.07
CA PHE A 83 -21.78 -16.72 1.65
C PHE A 83 -22.13 -17.66 2.78
N LYS A 84 -23.39 -18.11 2.86
CA LYS A 84 -23.80 -19.48 3.29
C LYS A 84 -25.30 -19.52 3.57
N THR A 85 -26.07 -19.92 2.57
CA THR A 85 -27.32 -20.63 2.84
C THR A 85 -26.98 -22.04 3.34
N VAL A 86 -27.28 -22.29 4.62
CA VAL A 86 -27.78 -23.56 5.19
C VAL A 86 -27.23 -24.86 4.58
N ASP A 87 -25.96 -25.22 4.86
CA ASP A 87 -25.41 -26.59 4.76
C ASP A 87 -23.95 -26.70 5.29
N ALA A 88 -23.31 -25.58 5.63
CA ALA A 88 -21.87 -25.56 5.92
C ALA A 88 -21.49 -25.88 7.37
N ASP A 89 -22.40 -25.70 8.33
CA ASP A 89 -22.05 -25.77 9.77
C ASP A 89 -21.76 -27.20 10.22
N GLU A 90 -22.42 -28.20 9.64
CA GLU A 90 -22.18 -29.63 9.93
C GLU A 90 -20.82 -30.09 9.37
N LYS A 91 -20.51 -29.71 8.12
CA LYS A 91 -19.20 -29.97 7.49
C LYS A 91 -18.04 -29.23 8.17
N ILE A 92 -18.30 -28.07 8.76
CA ILE A 92 -17.30 -27.27 9.47
C ILE A 92 -17.05 -27.86 10.86
N LEU A 93 -18.09 -28.30 11.58
CA LEU A 93 -17.95 -29.00 12.86
C LEU A 93 -17.19 -30.32 12.69
N GLU A 94 -17.45 -31.08 11.62
CA GLU A 94 -16.67 -32.28 11.29
C GLU A 94 -15.19 -31.95 11.05
N ARG A 95 -14.89 -30.90 10.27
CA ARG A 95 -13.51 -30.44 10.05
C ARG A 95 -12.83 -29.94 11.32
N PHE A 96 -13.54 -29.26 12.21
CA PHE A 96 -12.99 -28.82 13.50
C PHE A 96 -12.69 -30.01 14.43
N HIS A 97 -13.49 -31.08 14.37
CA HIS A 97 -13.22 -32.32 15.10
C HIS A 97 -12.00 -33.08 14.53
N GLU A 98 -11.83 -33.07 13.22
CA GLU A 98 -10.63 -33.64 12.55
C GLU A 98 -9.36 -32.85 12.92
N ILE A 99 -9.46 -31.52 12.95
CA ILE A 99 -8.37 -30.61 13.32
C ILE A 99 -7.99 -30.78 14.80
N LYS A 100 -8.97 -30.93 15.71
CA LYS A 100 -8.73 -31.11 17.15
C LYS A 100 -7.90 -32.35 17.48
N ASN A 101 -8.03 -33.42 16.70
CA ASN A 101 -7.31 -34.68 16.93
C ASN A 101 -5.91 -34.73 16.32
N ASN A 102 -5.48 -33.70 15.58
CA ASN A 102 -4.18 -33.66 14.91
C ASN A 102 -3.34 -32.40 15.23
N ILE A 103 -3.71 -31.64 16.29
CA ILE A 103 -2.98 -30.43 16.68
C ILE A 103 -1.90 -30.76 17.72
N THR A 104 -0.67 -30.83 17.21
CA THR A 104 0.49 -30.22 17.88
C THR A 104 0.80 -28.89 17.17
N ALA A 105 -0.02 -27.85 17.39
CA ALA A 105 0.31 -26.49 16.92
C ALA A 105 1.26 -25.84 17.93
N ARG A 106 2.54 -26.16 17.72
CA ARG A 106 3.70 -25.57 18.38
C ARG A 106 3.88 -24.11 17.93
N THR A 107 4.17 -23.26 18.93
CA THR A 107 4.94 -22.00 18.94
C THR A 107 5.48 -21.41 17.62
N LEU A 108 5.40 -20.08 17.58
CA LEU A 108 5.86 -19.05 16.62
C LEU A 108 7.26 -19.21 15.95
N TRP A 109 8.05 -20.24 16.24
CA TRP A 109 9.36 -20.50 15.60
C TRP A 109 9.62 -22.00 15.40
N SER A 110 8.64 -22.71 14.87
CA SER A 110 8.83 -24.04 14.31
C SER A 110 8.90 -23.91 12.80
N LYS A 111 10.09 -24.17 12.24
CA LYS A 111 10.33 -24.38 10.80
C LYS A 111 9.38 -25.46 10.30
N ALA A 112 8.18 -25.07 9.86
CA ALA A 112 7.31 -25.94 9.11
C ALA A 112 7.88 -25.98 7.70
N GLU A 113 8.44 -27.13 7.31
CA GLU A 113 8.72 -27.46 5.92
C GLU A 113 7.39 -27.45 5.15
N ALA A 114 6.97 -26.27 4.73
CA ALA A 114 5.91 -26.11 3.76
C ALA A 114 6.55 -26.29 2.38
N ASP A 115 6.13 -27.32 1.67
CA ASP A 115 6.62 -27.70 0.35
C ASP A 115 6.34 -26.56 -0.66
N HIS A 116 7.37 -25.76 -0.95
CA HIS A 116 7.27 -24.56 -1.77
C HIS A 116 7.10 -24.95 -3.24
N HIS A 117 5.90 -24.74 -3.80
CA HIS A 117 5.62 -24.88 -5.24
C HIS A 117 6.13 -23.69 -6.09
N TYR A 118 7.25 -23.08 -5.70
CA TYR A 118 7.86 -21.99 -6.46
C TYR A 118 9.07 -22.52 -7.26
N SER A 119 9.40 -21.86 -8.37
CA SER A 119 10.63 -22.21 -9.09
C SER A 119 11.83 -22.02 -8.16
N PRO A 120 12.83 -22.94 -8.14
CA PRO A 120 13.95 -22.93 -7.19
C PRO A 120 14.77 -21.63 -7.19
N PHE A 121 14.70 -20.86 -8.28
CA PHE A 121 15.28 -19.52 -8.37
C PHE A 121 14.61 -18.52 -7.41
N PHE A 122 13.28 -18.54 -7.30
CA PHE A 122 12.52 -17.60 -6.48
C PHE A 122 12.71 -17.84 -4.99
N ASP A 123 12.80 -19.09 -4.54
CA ASP A 123 13.05 -19.40 -3.12
C ASP A 123 14.42 -18.89 -2.64
N LYS A 124 15.42 -18.92 -3.53
CA LYS A 124 16.76 -18.41 -3.24
C LYS A 124 16.77 -16.88 -3.18
N ALA A 125 16.02 -16.21 -4.05
CA ALA A 125 15.86 -14.76 -4.04
C ALA A 125 15.05 -14.26 -2.83
N LEU A 126 13.96 -14.95 -2.46
CA LEU A 126 13.16 -14.66 -1.27
C LEU A 126 13.98 -14.75 0.03
N LYS A 127 14.82 -15.78 0.16
CA LYS A 127 15.71 -15.97 1.32
C LYS A 127 16.72 -14.84 1.50
N LEU A 128 17.09 -14.14 0.42
CA LEU A 128 18.03 -13.02 0.48
C LEU A 128 17.36 -11.71 0.94
N MET A 129 16.03 -11.58 0.86
CA MET A 129 15.32 -10.30 1.04
C MET A 129 14.76 -10.04 2.45
N ASN A 130 15.06 -10.86 3.47
CA ASN A 130 14.50 -10.79 4.85
C ASN A 130 13.09 -10.16 4.89
N LEU A 131 12.11 -10.82 4.24
CA LEU A 131 10.82 -10.20 3.95
C LEU A 131 9.98 -9.88 5.19
N GLN A 132 10.26 -10.55 6.32
CA GLN A 132 9.67 -10.20 7.61
C GLN A 132 10.12 -8.82 8.09
N GLN A 133 11.42 -8.52 7.95
CA GLN A 133 11.94 -7.19 8.23
C GLN A 133 11.33 -6.15 7.30
N VAL A 134 11.18 -6.46 6.01
CA VAL A 134 10.54 -5.57 5.04
C VAL A 134 9.07 -5.28 5.39
N ALA A 135 8.31 -6.30 5.80
CA ALA A 135 6.92 -6.12 6.22
C ALA A 135 6.83 -5.24 7.48
N PHE A 136 7.66 -5.50 8.48
CA PHE A 136 7.77 -4.68 9.69
C PHE A 136 8.17 -3.23 9.39
N GLU A 137 9.14 -3.04 8.49
CA GLU A 137 9.58 -1.74 8.00
C GLU A 137 8.42 -0.97 7.34
N ILE A 138 7.63 -1.63 6.49
CA ILE A 138 6.42 -1.07 5.88
C ILE A 138 5.38 -0.64 6.92
N GLU A 139 5.07 -1.51 7.88
CA GLU A 139 4.10 -1.20 8.95
C GLU A 139 4.51 -0.02 9.82
N ASN A 140 5.81 0.08 10.12
CA ASN A 140 6.35 1.14 10.98
C ASN A 140 6.79 2.38 10.19
N SER A 141 6.50 2.43 8.88
CA SER A 141 6.93 3.52 7.98
C SER A 141 8.45 3.78 7.97
N VAL A 142 9.25 2.74 8.26
CA VAL A 142 10.72 2.79 8.20
C VAL A 142 11.16 2.18 6.87
N MET A 143 11.29 2.98 5.82
CA MET A 143 11.61 2.47 4.49
C MET A 143 13.12 2.22 4.32
N SER A 144 13.51 0.98 3.97
CA SER A 144 14.91 0.62 3.71
C SER A 144 15.20 0.22 2.25
N LYS A 145 16.49 0.09 1.91
CA LYS A 145 16.92 -0.45 0.60
C LYS A 145 16.44 -1.89 0.35
N MET A 146 16.22 -2.66 1.42
CA MET A 146 15.66 -4.01 1.33
C MET A 146 14.18 -3.96 0.96
N SER A 147 13.43 -3.08 1.62
CA SER A 147 12.03 -2.80 1.27
C SER A 147 11.90 -2.33 -0.17
N CYS A 148 12.85 -1.51 -0.64
CA CYS A 148 12.90 -1.12 -2.04
C CYS A 148 13.10 -2.30 -2.99
N THR A 149 14.06 -3.19 -2.69
CA THR A 149 14.36 -4.34 -3.54
C THR A 149 13.16 -5.28 -3.64
N ALA A 150 12.50 -5.55 -2.50
CA ALA A 150 11.28 -6.34 -2.45
C ALA A 150 10.14 -5.70 -3.24
N CYS A 151 9.94 -4.37 -3.11
CA CYS A 151 8.97 -3.65 -3.90
C CYS A 151 9.24 -3.81 -5.40
N LYS A 152 10.48 -3.56 -5.86
CA LYS A 152 10.82 -3.62 -7.30
C LYS A 152 10.61 -5.03 -7.85
N ALA A 153 10.99 -6.05 -7.09
CA ALA A 153 10.75 -7.45 -7.46
C ALA A 153 9.24 -7.75 -7.55
N GLY A 154 8.46 -7.36 -6.55
CA GLY A 154 7.00 -7.57 -6.52
C GLY A 154 6.28 -6.82 -7.64
N ALA A 155 6.59 -5.54 -7.84
CA ALA A 155 6.02 -4.72 -8.90
C ALA A 155 6.36 -5.29 -10.29
N THR A 156 7.60 -5.71 -10.52
CA THR A 156 8.02 -6.34 -11.77
C THR A 156 7.27 -7.65 -12.02
N LEU A 157 7.15 -8.51 -11.01
CA LEU A 157 6.43 -9.78 -11.10
C LEU A 157 4.95 -9.58 -11.42
N LEU A 158 4.30 -8.64 -10.72
CA LEU A 158 2.89 -8.32 -10.93
C LEU A 158 2.64 -7.76 -12.34
N GLN A 159 3.48 -6.82 -12.78
CA GLN A 159 3.42 -6.30 -14.15
C GLN A 159 3.63 -7.39 -15.19
N HIS A 160 4.56 -8.31 -14.96
CA HIS A 160 4.78 -9.45 -15.83
C HIS A 160 3.52 -10.32 -15.93
N TYR A 161 2.87 -10.63 -14.80
CA TYR A 161 1.63 -11.43 -14.82
C TYR A 161 0.49 -10.75 -15.57
N ILE A 162 0.36 -9.43 -15.40
CA ILE A 162 -0.63 -8.63 -16.13
C ILE A 162 -0.34 -8.63 -17.63
N LYS A 163 0.91 -8.38 -18.04
CA LYS A 163 1.32 -8.32 -19.46
C LYS A 163 1.28 -9.68 -20.15
N SER A 164 1.56 -10.75 -19.42
CA SER A 164 1.47 -12.14 -19.91
C SER A 164 0.03 -12.67 -20.00
N GLY A 165 -0.98 -11.87 -19.65
CA GLY A 165 -2.39 -12.20 -19.85
C GLY A 165 -2.99 -13.15 -18.80
N LYS A 166 -2.40 -13.28 -17.60
CA LYS A 166 -3.01 -14.07 -16.52
C LYS A 166 -4.38 -13.50 -16.13
N SER A 167 -5.29 -14.37 -15.70
CA SER A 167 -6.61 -13.95 -15.23
C SER A 167 -6.51 -13.14 -13.94
N LYS A 168 -7.52 -12.30 -13.69
CA LYS A 168 -7.61 -11.49 -12.46
C LYS A 168 -7.60 -12.40 -11.22
N GLU A 169 -8.34 -13.50 -11.29
CA GLU A 169 -8.53 -14.47 -10.23
C GLU A 169 -7.20 -15.17 -9.90
N GLU A 170 -6.42 -15.55 -10.92
CA GLU A 170 -5.07 -16.12 -10.71
C GLU A 170 -4.12 -15.13 -10.06
N ILE A 171 -4.15 -13.85 -10.47
CA ILE A 171 -3.29 -12.82 -9.87
C ILE A 171 -3.67 -12.60 -8.40
N ILE A 172 -4.96 -12.44 -8.09
CA ILE A 172 -5.45 -12.26 -6.71
C ILE A 172 -5.08 -13.46 -5.85
N LYS A 173 -5.29 -14.68 -6.35
CA LYS A 173 -4.90 -15.91 -5.65
C LYS A 173 -3.40 -15.96 -5.39
N THR A 174 -2.59 -15.52 -6.35
CA THR A 174 -1.14 -15.48 -6.19
C THR A 174 -0.72 -14.46 -5.13
N ILE A 175 -1.33 -13.27 -5.11
CA ILE A 175 -1.08 -12.25 -4.07
C ILE A 175 -1.42 -12.81 -2.68
N TYR A 176 -2.59 -13.44 -2.55
CA TYR A 176 -2.98 -14.13 -1.31
C TYR A 176 -1.94 -15.17 -0.88
N GLN A 177 -1.54 -16.06 -1.78
CA GLN A 177 -0.56 -17.11 -1.49
C GLN A 177 0.81 -16.54 -1.08
N TYR A 178 1.29 -15.48 -1.74
CA TYR A 178 2.51 -14.82 -1.33
C TYR A 178 2.35 -14.18 0.05
N CYS A 179 1.25 -13.48 0.32
CA CYS A 179 0.99 -12.87 1.62
C CYS A 179 1.01 -13.90 2.76
N THR A 180 0.35 -15.05 2.59
CA THR A 180 0.30 -16.10 3.62
C THR A 180 1.60 -16.87 3.74
N ASN A 181 2.23 -17.25 2.62
CA ASN A 181 3.44 -18.07 2.63
C ASN A 181 4.66 -17.30 3.13
N LEU A 182 4.65 -15.98 2.99
CA LEU A 182 5.67 -15.09 3.53
C LEU A 182 5.35 -14.59 4.93
N GLN A 183 4.21 -15.00 5.49
CA GLN A 183 3.75 -14.61 6.81
C GLN A 183 3.71 -13.08 6.98
N ILE A 184 3.27 -12.37 5.94
CA ILE A 184 3.16 -10.90 5.98
C ILE A 184 2.01 -10.49 6.90
N GLN A 185 0.89 -11.21 6.83
CA GLN A 185 -0.29 -11.00 7.67
C GLN A 185 -1.01 -12.34 7.96
N SER A 186 -2.02 -12.29 8.82
CA SER A 186 -2.93 -13.43 9.04
C SER A 186 -3.63 -13.83 7.73
N ALA A 187 -3.98 -15.11 7.58
CA ALA A 187 -4.62 -15.61 6.35
C ALA A 187 -5.91 -14.86 5.99
N ARG A 188 -6.71 -14.51 7.01
CA ARG A 188 -7.94 -13.73 6.83
C ARG A 188 -7.66 -12.31 6.34
N VAL A 189 -6.63 -11.65 6.88
CA VAL A 189 -6.22 -10.31 6.41
C VAL A 189 -5.69 -10.39 4.98
N CYS A 190 -4.82 -11.35 4.68
CA CYS A 190 -4.30 -11.58 3.33
C CYS A 190 -5.43 -11.81 2.31
N GLU A 191 -6.43 -12.61 2.65
CA GLU A 191 -7.60 -12.86 1.81
C GLU A 191 -8.42 -11.58 1.59
N GLY A 192 -8.74 -10.86 2.67
CA GLY A 192 -9.52 -9.62 2.61
C GLY A 192 -8.85 -8.55 1.76
N VAL A 193 -7.56 -8.29 2.00
CA VAL A 193 -6.78 -7.27 1.25
C VAL A 193 -6.65 -7.67 -0.22
N SER A 194 -6.32 -8.93 -0.51
CA SER A 194 -6.13 -9.39 -1.89
C SER A 194 -7.42 -9.27 -2.72
N ASN A 195 -8.56 -9.66 -2.14
CA ASN A 195 -9.85 -9.59 -2.81
C ASN A 195 -10.34 -8.15 -2.98
N LEU A 196 -10.15 -7.30 -1.96
CA LEU A 196 -10.62 -5.92 -1.98
C LEU A 196 -9.80 -5.05 -2.95
N PHE A 197 -8.47 -5.14 -2.91
CA PHE A 197 -7.60 -4.24 -3.66
C PHE A 197 -7.09 -4.82 -4.98
N GLY A 198 -7.01 -6.14 -5.12
CA GLY A 198 -6.36 -6.76 -6.28
C GLY A 198 -6.99 -6.36 -7.61
N GLY A 199 -8.32 -6.21 -7.65
CA GLY A 199 -9.02 -5.74 -8.85
C GLY A 199 -8.63 -4.31 -9.26
N GLU A 200 -8.58 -3.39 -8.30
CA GLU A 200 -8.23 -1.99 -8.52
C GLU A 200 -6.76 -1.85 -8.95
N VAL A 201 -5.85 -2.56 -8.28
CA VAL A 201 -4.42 -2.56 -8.63
C VAL A 201 -4.22 -3.05 -10.07
N ILE A 202 -4.88 -4.15 -10.46
CA ILE A 202 -4.82 -4.65 -11.85
C ILE A 202 -5.41 -3.63 -12.82
N TYR A 203 -6.53 -3.00 -12.46
CA TYR A 203 -7.20 -2.00 -13.30
C TYR A 203 -6.29 -0.81 -13.60
N VAL A 204 -5.62 -0.28 -12.58
CA VAL A 204 -4.69 0.86 -12.69
C VAL A 204 -3.46 0.47 -13.49
N LEU A 205 -2.79 -0.63 -13.12
CA LEU A 205 -1.54 -1.06 -13.78
C LEU A 205 -1.74 -1.42 -15.26
N LYS A 206 -2.96 -1.79 -15.68
CA LYS A 206 -3.30 -1.98 -17.11
C LYS A 206 -3.40 -0.68 -17.91
N ARG A 207 -3.64 0.45 -17.24
CA ARG A 207 -3.92 1.76 -17.87
C ARG A 207 -2.81 2.79 -17.69
N THR A 208 -1.88 2.52 -16.78
CA THR A 208 -0.72 3.37 -16.55
C THR A 208 0.53 2.73 -17.14
N ASN A 209 1.44 3.53 -17.69
CA ASN A 209 2.74 3.06 -18.14
C ASN A 209 3.83 3.34 -17.09
N LEU A 210 3.59 2.93 -15.84
CA LEU A 210 4.55 3.10 -14.75
C LEU A 210 5.51 1.90 -14.71
N GLY A 211 6.81 2.15 -14.57
CA GLY A 211 7.82 1.13 -14.31
C GLY A 211 7.87 0.71 -12.83
N ALA A 212 8.52 -0.41 -12.53
CA ALA A 212 8.72 -0.86 -11.14
C ALA A 212 9.51 0.17 -10.32
N ASP A 213 10.47 0.85 -10.94
CA ASP A 213 11.23 1.91 -10.28
C ASP A 213 10.34 3.11 -9.88
N GLU A 214 9.51 3.62 -10.80
CA GLU A 214 8.58 4.72 -10.53
C GLU A 214 7.54 4.36 -9.47
N ILE A 215 6.98 3.14 -9.55
CA ILE A 215 6.03 2.63 -8.55
C ILE A 215 6.68 2.59 -7.17
N CYS A 216 7.88 2.05 -7.08
CA CYS A 216 8.54 1.86 -5.79
C CYS A 216 9.15 3.14 -5.23
N SER A 217 9.59 4.07 -6.08
CA SER A 217 9.93 5.43 -5.68
C SER A 217 8.72 6.14 -5.05
N PHE A 218 7.53 6.00 -5.63
CA PHE A 218 6.30 6.57 -5.07
C PHE A 218 5.87 5.92 -3.74
N ILE A 219 5.97 4.59 -3.61
CA ILE A 219 5.49 3.87 -2.41
C ILE A 219 6.51 3.93 -1.26
N ILE A 220 7.80 3.75 -1.56
CA ILE A 220 8.87 3.58 -0.57
C ILE A 220 9.66 4.89 -0.36
N GLY A 221 9.53 5.86 -1.27
CA GLY A 221 10.23 7.15 -1.17
C GLY A 221 11.73 7.02 -1.40
N ASP A 222 12.51 7.86 -0.68
CA ASP A 222 13.95 8.06 -0.87
C ASP A 222 14.78 6.76 -0.87
N ALA A 223 14.35 5.73 -0.16
CA ALA A 223 15.05 4.44 -0.15
C ALA A 223 15.02 3.70 -1.50
N CYS A 224 14.11 4.08 -2.41
CA CYS A 224 14.06 3.65 -3.80
C CYS A 224 14.59 4.67 -4.82
N GLY A 225 15.03 5.82 -4.35
CA GLY A 225 15.44 6.95 -5.18
C GLY A 225 14.27 7.86 -5.55
N ASP A 226 14.61 9.07 -5.96
CA ASP A 226 13.67 10.08 -6.44
C ASP A 226 13.61 10.04 -7.96
N ILE A 227 12.54 9.46 -8.50
CA ILE A 227 12.40 9.20 -9.93
C ILE A 227 11.38 10.14 -10.52
N TYR A 228 11.86 10.98 -11.42
CA TYR A 228 11.04 11.96 -12.10
C TYR A 228 9.86 11.31 -12.82
N ASN A 229 8.65 11.69 -12.41
CA ASN A 229 7.42 11.27 -13.06
C ASN A 229 6.53 12.50 -13.29
N PRO A 230 6.22 12.86 -14.55
CA PRO A 230 5.42 14.05 -14.86
C PRO A 230 3.97 13.97 -14.36
N TYR A 231 3.48 12.79 -13.96
CA TYR A 231 2.18 12.65 -13.29
C TYR A 231 2.24 12.97 -11.80
N HIS A 232 3.42 12.93 -11.18
CA HIS A 232 3.63 13.19 -9.75
C HIS A 232 4.28 14.55 -9.52
N GLU A 233 5.16 14.97 -10.43
CA GLU A 233 5.84 16.26 -10.42
C GLU A 233 5.20 17.22 -11.42
N TRP A 234 4.41 18.14 -10.89
CA TRP A 234 3.72 19.16 -11.67
C TRP A 234 3.91 20.53 -11.03
N GLU A 235 3.99 21.56 -11.87
CA GLU A 235 4.10 22.94 -11.45
C GLU A 235 2.76 23.65 -11.66
N ILE A 236 2.43 24.56 -10.74
CA ILE A 236 1.27 25.44 -10.86
C ILE A 236 1.78 26.81 -11.26
N GLU A 237 1.31 27.30 -12.41
CA GLU A 237 1.48 28.71 -12.74
C GLU A 237 0.62 29.54 -11.77
N LEU A 238 1.24 30.44 -11.02
CA LEU A 238 0.50 31.38 -10.20
C LEU A 238 0.03 32.56 -11.06
N PRO A 239 -1.09 33.21 -10.71
CA PRO A 239 -1.54 34.41 -11.39
C PRO A 239 -0.41 35.46 -11.45
N PRO A 240 -0.33 36.27 -12.52
CA PRO A 240 0.70 37.29 -12.71
C PRO A 240 0.44 38.53 -11.82
N VAL A 241 -0.01 38.32 -10.59
CA VAL A 241 -0.26 39.35 -9.59
C VAL A 241 0.97 39.40 -8.68
N PRO A 242 1.61 40.57 -8.51
CA PRO A 242 2.75 40.71 -7.62
C PRO A 242 2.38 40.23 -6.21
N LYS A 243 3.22 39.37 -5.63
CA LYS A 243 3.07 38.93 -4.24
C LYS A 243 3.06 40.18 -3.34
N PRO A 244 2.01 40.40 -2.52
CA PRO A 244 1.98 41.50 -1.58
C PRO A 244 3.18 41.44 -0.63
N GLN A 245 3.64 42.60 -0.16
CA GLN A 245 4.68 42.66 0.88
C GLN A 245 4.18 41.91 2.12
N PRO A 246 4.99 41.03 2.75
CA PRO A 246 4.61 40.39 3.99
C PRO A 246 4.23 41.44 5.04
N HIS A 247 3.03 41.34 5.58
CA HIS A 247 2.56 42.20 6.67
C HIS A 247 2.50 41.38 7.94
N GLU A 248 3.20 41.82 8.98
CA GLU A 248 3.08 41.22 10.31
C GLU A 248 1.69 41.52 10.88
N LEU A 249 0.98 40.46 11.29
CA LEU A 249 -0.32 40.63 11.90
C LEU A 249 -0.14 41.27 13.30
N PRO A 250 -0.84 42.38 13.59
CA PRO A 250 -0.75 42.99 14.91
C PRO A 250 -1.32 42.05 15.97
N ILE A 251 -0.72 42.08 17.15
CA ILE A 251 -1.25 41.38 18.33
C ILE A 251 -2.66 41.93 18.60
N PRO A 252 -3.68 41.05 18.77
CA PRO A 252 -5.02 41.50 19.12
C PRO A 252 -5.00 42.39 20.35
N LYS A 253 -5.71 43.53 20.30
CA LYS A 253 -5.84 44.44 21.45
C LYS A 253 -6.48 43.72 22.63
N GLU A 254 -6.20 44.22 23.83
CA GLU A 254 -6.91 43.78 25.03
C GLU A 254 -8.42 43.93 24.83
N ASN A 255 -9.19 42.89 25.15
CA ASN A 255 -10.63 42.78 24.91
C ASN A 255 -11.08 42.73 23.44
N ALA A 256 -10.19 42.43 22.49
CA ALA A 256 -10.59 42.14 21.11
C ALA A 256 -11.59 40.94 21.08
N PRO A 257 -12.62 40.99 20.22
CA PRO A 257 -13.57 39.90 20.09
C PRO A 257 -12.86 38.64 19.61
N SER A 258 -13.15 37.51 20.25
CA SER A 258 -12.62 36.20 19.86
C SER A 258 -13.72 35.33 19.28
N PHE A 259 -13.35 34.46 18.34
CA PHE A 259 -14.20 33.40 17.81
C PHE A 259 -13.59 32.06 18.20
N LYS A 260 -14.40 31.18 18.80
CA LYS A 260 -13.96 29.84 19.20
C LYS A 260 -14.30 28.85 18.09
N VAL A 261 -13.28 28.16 17.59
CA VAL A 261 -13.42 27.12 16.57
C VAL A 261 -13.19 25.76 17.23
N LEU A 262 -14.16 24.86 17.09
CA LEU A 262 -13.96 23.44 17.41
C LEU A 262 -13.47 22.73 16.15
N HIS A 263 -12.31 22.08 16.23
CA HIS A 263 -11.74 21.28 15.14
C HIS A 263 -11.55 19.85 15.62
N LEU A 264 -12.29 18.92 15.05
CA LEU A 264 -12.22 17.49 15.34
C LEU A 264 -11.75 16.77 14.08
N SER A 265 -10.80 15.86 14.21
CA SER A 265 -10.26 15.04 13.12
C SER A 265 -10.00 13.62 13.63
N ASP A 266 -9.87 12.67 12.70
CA ASP A 266 -9.38 11.31 12.96
C ASP A 266 -10.19 10.55 14.02
N THR A 267 -11.52 10.73 14.05
CA THR A 267 -12.38 10.09 15.07
C THR A 267 -12.39 8.57 14.99
N HIS A 268 -12.00 7.98 13.84
CA HIS A 268 -11.83 6.53 13.60
C HIS A 268 -12.81 5.63 14.37
N PHE A 269 -14.11 5.92 14.22
CA PHE A 269 -15.16 5.14 14.87
C PHE A 269 -15.14 3.69 14.35
N ASP A 270 -14.91 2.73 15.24
CA ASP A 270 -15.00 1.31 14.93
C ASP A 270 -16.32 0.73 15.47
N PRO A 271 -17.30 0.44 14.60
CA PRO A 271 -18.57 -0.14 15.04
C PRO A 271 -18.41 -1.54 15.65
N TYR A 272 -17.28 -2.22 15.45
CA TYR A 272 -17.06 -3.58 15.93
C TYR A 272 -16.10 -3.64 17.14
N TYR A 273 -15.75 -2.50 17.74
CA TYR A 273 -14.99 -2.46 18.98
C TYR A 273 -15.71 -3.25 20.07
N GLU A 274 -14.98 -4.09 20.80
CA GLU A 274 -15.52 -4.86 21.91
C GLU A 274 -14.59 -4.80 23.12
N GLU A 275 -15.09 -4.27 24.23
CA GLU A 275 -14.41 -4.26 25.53
C GLU A 275 -13.98 -5.69 25.91
N GLY A 276 -12.75 -5.85 26.39
CA GLY A 276 -12.23 -7.15 26.82
C GLY A 276 -11.77 -8.08 25.69
N SER A 277 -11.97 -7.72 24.42
CA SER A 277 -11.43 -8.45 23.28
C SER A 277 -9.89 -8.37 23.22
N ASN A 278 -9.26 -9.19 22.37
CA ASN A 278 -7.81 -9.19 22.26
C ASN A 278 -7.27 -7.90 21.60
N ALA A 279 -6.52 -7.11 22.35
CA ALA A 279 -5.81 -5.92 21.88
C ALA A 279 -4.44 -6.22 21.26
N ASP A 280 -3.86 -7.40 21.54
CA ASP A 280 -2.59 -7.88 20.99
C ASP A 280 -2.84 -9.08 20.05
N CYS A 281 -3.43 -8.78 18.90
CA CYS A 281 -3.99 -9.79 17.99
C CYS A 281 -3.09 -10.16 16.80
N ASN A 282 -1.95 -9.48 16.60
CA ASN A 282 -1.09 -9.61 15.41
C ASN A 282 -1.85 -9.41 14.09
N GLU A 283 -2.79 -8.47 14.06
CA GLU A 283 -3.45 -7.98 12.85
C GLU A 283 -3.39 -6.44 12.85
N PRO A 284 -3.57 -5.77 11.69
CA PRO A 284 -3.43 -4.31 11.60
C PRO A 284 -4.43 -3.51 12.45
N LEU A 285 -5.55 -4.13 12.85
CA LEU A 285 -6.55 -3.54 13.74
C LEU A 285 -7.07 -4.61 14.71
N CYS A 286 -6.88 -4.37 16.01
CA CYS A 286 -7.32 -5.23 17.09
C CYS A 286 -8.50 -4.60 17.87
N CYS A 287 -8.82 -5.13 19.05
CA CYS A 287 -9.89 -4.65 19.93
C CYS A 287 -11.30 -4.81 19.36
N ARG A 288 -11.48 -5.71 18.38
CA ARG A 288 -12.79 -6.02 17.78
C ARG A 288 -13.30 -7.38 18.22
N ILE A 289 -14.61 -7.56 18.05
CA ILE A 289 -15.29 -8.84 18.32
C ILE A 289 -14.69 -10.05 17.61
N THR A 290 -13.99 -9.85 16.49
CA THR A 290 -13.38 -10.95 15.74
C THR A 290 -11.95 -11.29 16.13
N ASN A 291 -11.33 -10.55 17.06
CA ASN A 291 -9.92 -10.78 17.46
C ASN A 291 -9.77 -11.82 18.59
N GLY A 292 -10.89 -12.35 19.09
CA GLY A 292 -10.90 -13.41 20.10
C GLY A 292 -10.55 -12.92 21.51
N ARG A 293 -10.24 -13.87 22.40
CA ARG A 293 -9.93 -13.57 23.80
C ARG A 293 -8.45 -13.22 23.99
N PRO A 294 -8.12 -12.27 24.87
CA PRO A 294 -6.74 -11.92 25.18
C PRO A 294 -6.02 -13.07 25.89
N ARG A 295 -4.71 -13.19 25.67
CA ARG A 295 -3.89 -14.24 26.32
C ARG A 295 -3.73 -14.00 27.83
N HIS A 296 -3.69 -12.74 28.24
CA HIS A 296 -3.56 -12.30 29.62
C HIS A 296 -4.37 -11.02 29.84
N VAL A 297 -4.66 -10.67 31.09
CA VAL A 297 -5.51 -9.51 31.45
C VAL A 297 -5.02 -8.20 30.84
N ASN A 298 -3.70 -7.99 30.77
CA ASN A 298 -3.12 -6.77 30.22
C ASN A 298 -3.24 -6.64 28.69
N ALA A 299 -3.61 -7.72 27.98
CA ALA A 299 -3.83 -7.71 26.54
C ALA A 299 -5.31 -7.50 26.17
N ALA A 300 -6.17 -7.22 27.14
CA ALA A 300 -7.58 -6.97 26.92
C ALA A 300 -7.83 -5.53 26.45
N ALA A 301 -8.74 -5.35 25.51
CA ALA A 301 -9.24 -4.04 25.10
C ALA A 301 -9.93 -3.35 26.29
N GLY A 302 -9.67 -2.04 26.43
CA GLY A 302 -10.30 -1.21 27.46
C GLY A 302 -11.80 -1.00 27.23
N LYS A 303 -12.38 -0.23 28.14
CA LYS A 303 -13.76 0.25 28.01
C LYS A 303 -13.80 1.63 27.36
#